data_AF-A0A094KIZ7-F1
#
_entry.id   AF-A0A094KIZ7-F1
#
_cell.length_a   1.000
_cell.length_b   1.000
_cell.length_c   1.000
_cell.angle_alpha   90.00
_cell.angle_beta   90.00
_cell.angle_gamma   90.00
#
_symmetry.space_group_name_H-M   'P 1'
#
loop_
_entity.id
_entity.type
_entity.pdbx_description
1 polymer ?
#
loop_
_entity_poly.entity_id
_entity_poly.type
_entity_poly.pdbx_seq_one_letter_code
_entity_poly.pdbx_strand_id
1 'polypeptide(L)'
;MANGPESAYPHLPLLREERSAERRKKKGFSGNRPDRGDRSVFSPQLEAAAERLITECKSRPVPCQGVQPHLVFRIPYAEGASAEQLIESLQRQTGLEIVSVEPDNAVVAFRTDVDLQEFNSAIDTYKKGPRIKPKTGMPYLSTQMDFLEYIEPERMCLWKKEDRIGSRLMELIGPSGARIGMAERYVVEVELWHPGGTERASSFLNDVRHLVETDRREGERVLV
;
A
#
# COMPACT_ATOMS: atom_id res chain seq x y z
N MET A 1 31.55 -30.28 11.07
CA MET A 1 30.38 -30.92 11.70
C MET A 1 29.65 -29.82 12.45
N ALA A 2 28.44 -29.45 12.02
CA ALA A 2 27.66 -28.39 12.65
C ALA A 2 26.26 -28.93 12.94
N ASN A 3 25.90 -28.97 14.22
CA ASN A 3 24.62 -29.43 14.73
C ASN A 3 23.55 -28.39 14.42
N GLY A 4 22.49 -28.79 13.71
CA GLY A 4 21.26 -28.01 13.55
C GLY A 4 20.37 -28.10 14.79
N PRO A 5 19.41 -27.18 14.96
CA PRO A 5 18.59 -27.09 16.16
C PRO A 5 17.65 -28.31 16.27
N GLU A 6 17.68 -28.97 17.44
CA GLU A 6 16.82 -30.08 17.82
C GLU A 6 15.34 -29.69 17.73
N SER A 7 14.56 -30.52 17.05
CA SER A 7 13.16 -30.28 16.72
C SER A 7 12.24 -30.68 17.88
N ALA A 8 11.20 -29.87 18.10
CA ALA A 8 10.19 -30.03 19.15
C ALA A 8 9.26 -31.27 19.03
N TYR A 9 9.53 -32.22 18.12
CA TYR A 9 8.67 -33.40 17.90
C TYR A 9 9.49 -34.67 17.62
N PRO A 10 9.90 -35.42 18.66
CA PRO A 10 10.77 -36.60 18.53
C PRO A 10 10.14 -37.79 17.79
N HIS A 11 8.83 -37.75 17.49
CA HIS A 11 8.11 -38.80 16.76
C HIS A 11 7.99 -38.54 15.25
N LEU A 12 8.51 -37.41 14.75
CA LEU A 12 8.47 -37.08 13.33
C LEU A 12 9.90 -37.04 12.79
N PRO A 13 10.47 -38.17 12.33
CA PRO A 13 11.79 -38.17 11.70
C PRO A 13 11.70 -37.42 10.36
N LEU A 14 12.11 -36.16 10.35
CA LEU A 14 12.24 -35.37 9.13
C LEU A 14 13.44 -35.90 8.33
N LEU A 15 13.17 -36.75 7.35
CA LEU A 15 14.18 -37.24 6.41
C LEU A 15 14.52 -36.12 5.42
N ARG A 16 15.80 -35.79 5.31
CA ARG A 16 16.30 -34.79 4.38
C ARG A 16 16.25 -35.35 2.96
N GLU A 17 15.39 -34.78 2.12
CA GLU A 17 15.28 -35.16 0.72
C GLU A 17 16.53 -34.67 -0.06
N GLU A 18 17.30 -35.59 -0.66
CA GLU A 18 18.53 -35.25 -1.40
C GLU A 18 18.27 -34.58 -2.75
N ARG A 19 17.03 -34.62 -3.25
CA ARG A 19 16.63 -33.96 -4.48
C ARG A 19 16.09 -32.58 -4.16
N SER A 20 16.75 -31.54 -4.69
CA SER A 20 16.11 -30.24 -4.78
C SER A 20 14.85 -30.40 -5.64
N ALA A 21 13.68 -30.08 -5.09
CA ALA A 21 12.43 -30.07 -5.84
C ALA A 21 12.61 -29.28 -7.14
N GLU A 22 11.97 -29.71 -8.23
CA GLU A 22 11.98 -28.97 -9.49
C GLU A 22 11.56 -27.53 -9.21
N ARG A 23 12.52 -26.60 -9.34
CA ARG A 23 12.26 -25.18 -9.17
C ARG A 23 11.30 -24.77 -10.27
N ARG A 24 10.01 -24.68 -9.95
CA ARG A 24 9.01 -24.08 -10.85
C ARG A 24 9.57 -22.74 -11.31
N LYS A 25 9.78 -22.58 -12.62
CA LYS A 25 10.14 -21.27 -13.20
C LYS A 25 8.99 -20.34 -12.82
N LYS A 26 9.23 -19.41 -11.88
CA LYS A 26 8.30 -18.30 -11.66
C LYS A 26 8.08 -17.66 -13.02
N LYS A 27 6.84 -17.65 -13.51
CA LYS A 27 6.48 -16.87 -14.69
C LYS A 27 6.89 -15.43 -14.38
N GLY A 28 7.58 -14.78 -15.30
CA GLY A 28 7.84 -13.35 -15.20
C GLY A 28 6.51 -12.58 -15.13
N PHE A 29 6.60 -11.27 -14.95
CA PHE A 29 5.43 -10.41 -15.06
C PHE A 29 4.72 -10.69 -16.40
N SER A 30 3.45 -11.09 -16.34
CA SER A 30 2.60 -11.25 -17.51
C SER A 30 2.00 -9.91 -17.88
N GLY A 31 2.12 -9.55 -19.16
CA GLY A 31 1.71 -8.25 -19.71
C GLY A 31 2.84 -7.64 -20.54
N ASN A 32 2.51 -6.86 -21.57
CA ASN A 32 3.51 -6.10 -22.30
C ASN A 32 4.16 -5.10 -21.34
N ARG A 33 5.48 -5.18 -21.20
CA ARG A 33 6.25 -4.24 -20.40
C ARG A 33 6.05 -2.83 -21.00
N PRO A 34 5.58 -1.84 -20.22
CA PRO A 34 5.45 -0.48 -20.72
C PRO A 34 6.79 0.07 -21.19
N ASP A 35 6.78 0.89 -22.23
CA ASP A 35 7.98 1.63 -22.62
C ASP A 35 8.19 2.79 -21.64
N ARG A 36 9.17 2.63 -20.76
CA ARG A 36 9.57 3.64 -19.78
C ARG A 36 10.86 4.35 -20.18
N GLY A 37 11.41 4.03 -21.35
CA GLY A 37 12.77 4.43 -21.72
C GLY A 37 13.82 3.86 -20.76
N ASP A 38 14.90 4.61 -20.56
CA ASP A 38 15.99 4.20 -19.66
C ASP A 38 15.62 4.36 -18.19
N ARG A 39 16.22 3.50 -17.34
CA ARG A 39 16.02 3.55 -15.88
C ARG A 39 16.39 4.90 -15.28
N SER A 40 17.39 5.58 -15.87
CA SER A 40 17.82 6.93 -15.46
C SER A 40 16.76 8.00 -15.76
N VAL A 41 15.82 7.73 -16.67
CA VAL A 41 14.70 8.61 -17.02
C VAL A 41 13.47 8.28 -16.18
N PHE A 42 13.21 6.99 -15.92
CA PHE A 42 12.03 6.56 -15.18
C PHE A 42 12.19 6.63 -13.65
N SER A 43 13.36 6.31 -13.09
CA SER A 43 13.55 6.34 -11.64
C SER A 43 13.28 7.72 -11.02
N PRO A 44 13.69 8.85 -11.62
CA PRO A 44 13.36 10.18 -11.08
C PRO A 44 11.85 10.46 -11.06
N GLN A 45 11.06 9.84 -11.93
CA GLN A 45 9.59 10.01 -11.94
C GLN A 45 8.97 9.30 -10.73
N LEU A 46 9.44 8.09 -10.40
CA LEU A 46 9.04 7.36 -9.20
C LEU A 46 9.48 8.09 -7.93
N GLU A 47 10.73 8.57 -7.88
CA GLU A 47 11.28 9.37 -6.77
C GLU A 47 10.40 10.62 -6.54
N ALA A 48 10.09 11.37 -7.60
CA ALA A 48 9.23 12.54 -7.52
C ALA A 48 7.80 12.21 -7.09
N ALA A 49 7.26 11.05 -7.51
CA ALA A 49 5.92 10.61 -7.08
C ALA A 49 5.89 10.28 -5.58
N ALA A 50 6.88 9.54 -5.07
CA ALA A 50 7.02 9.26 -3.65
C ALA A 50 7.14 10.55 -2.84
N GLU A 51 8.02 11.46 -3.24
CA GLU A 51 8.24 12.74 -2.54
C GLU A 51 6.97 13.61 -2.49
N ARG A 52 6.18 13.63 -3.58
CA ARG A 52 4.88 14.32 -3.58
C ARG A 52 3.93 13.74 -2.55
N LEU A 53 3.82 12.41 -2.44
CA LEU A 53 2.95 11.75 -1.46
C LEU A 53 3.40 12.06 -0.02
N ILE A 54 4.71 11.99 0.24
CA ILE A 54 5.31 12.29 1.54
C ILE A 54 5.02 13.75 1.93
N THR A 55 5.31 14.68 1.02
CA THR A 55 5.09 16.12 1.24
C THR A 55 3.61 16.42 1.46
N GLU A 56 2.71 15.89 0.61
CA GLU A 56 1.27 16.09 0.77
C GLU A 56 0.79 15.53 2.11
N CYS A 57 1.25 14.34 2.52
CA CYS A 57 0.84 13.71 3.76
C CYS A 57 1.30 14.52 4.99
N LYS A 58 2.56 14.98 4.99
CA LYS A 58 3.13 15.80 6.07
C LYS A 58 2.51 17.19 6.15
N SER A 59 1.99 17.72 5.05
CA SER A 59 1.30 19.02 5.02
C SER A 59 -0.12 18.99 5.60
N ARG A 60 -0.71 17.80 5.79
CA ARG A 60 -2.07 17.66 6.32
C ARG A 60 -2.08 17.97 7.82
N PRO A 61 -3.09 18.71 8.31
CA PRO A 61 -3.28 18.90 9.74
C PRO A 61 -3.38 17.54 10.44
N VAL A 62 -2.74 17.40 11.60
CA VAL A 62 -2.88 16.20 12.43
C VAL A 62 -4.34 16.12 12.90
N PRO A 63 -5.09 15.04 12.59
CA PRO A 63 -6.54 14.99 12.80
C PRO A 63 -6.98 15.22 14.25
N CYS A 64 -6.19 14.76 15.21
CA CYS A 64 -6.31 15.06 16.64
C CYS A 64 -5.10 14.47 17.39
N GLN A 65 -4.93 14.85 18.65
CA GLN A 65 -3.92 14.25 19.53
C GLN A 65 -4.23 12.74 19.69
N GLY A 66 -3.25 11.86 19.43
CA GLY A 66 -3.41 10.41 19.53
C GLY A 66 -3.71 9.68 18.21
N VAL A 67 -4.18 10.37 17.16
CA VAL A 67 -4.32 9.78 15.82
C VAL A 67 -3.04 10.00 15.01
N GLN A 68 -2.32 8.90 14.76
CA GLN A 68 -1.17 8.92 13.86
C GLN A 68 -1.67 8.76 12.42
N PRO A 69 -1.51 9.78 11.55
CA PRO A 69 -1.89 9.65 10.15
C PRO A 69 -0.95 8.64 9.47
N HIS A 70 -1.49 7.48 9.12
CA HIS A 70 -0.81 6.53 8.25
C HIS A 70 -0.86 6.99 6.80
N LEU A 71 0.14 6.60 6.02
CA LEU A 71 0.21 6.93 4.61
C LEU A 71 -0.64 5.92 3.82
N VAL A 72 -1.76 6.40 3.28
CA VAL A 72 -2.64 5.61 2.41
C VAL A 72 -2.74 6.30 1.06
N PHE A 73 -2.42 5.57 0.00
CA PHE A 73 -2.27 6.14 -1.33
C PHE A 73 -2.60 5.14 -2.43
N ARG A 74 -2.93 5.67 -3.61
CA ARG A 74 -3.23 4.91 -4.81
C ARG A 74 -1.94 4.72 -5.62
N ILE A 75 -1.75 3.51 -6.12
CA ILE A 75 -0.71 3.15 -7.08
C ILE A 75 -1.39 2.63 -8.34
N PRO A 76 -1.67 3.52 -9.31
CA PRO A 76 -2.16 3.11 -10.62
C PRO A 76 -1.08 2.33 -11.35
N TYR A 77 -1.52 1.34 -12.14
CA TYR A 77 -0.64 0.47 -12.89
C TYR A 77 -1.05 0.35 -14.36
N ALA A 78 -0.08 -0.01 -15.19
CA ALA A 78 -0.22 -0.09 -16.63
C ALA A 78 -1.32 -1.07 -17.05
N GLU A 79 -2.03 -0.72 -18.11
CA GLU A 79 -3.08 -1.56 -18.67
C GLU A 79 -2.51 -2.93 -19.11
N GLY A 80 -3.22 -4.01 -18.79
CA GLY A 80 -2.80 -5.38 -19.08
C GLY A 80 -1.72 -5.94 -18.16
N ALA A 81 -1.26 -5.18 -17.15
CA ALA A 81 -0.43 -5.71 -16.07
C ALA A 81 -1.26 -6.62 -15.13
N SER A 82 -0.63 -7.67 -14.61
CA SER A 82 -1.25 -8.51 -13.58
C SER A 82 -1.22 -7.81 -12.22
N ALA A 83 -2.41 -7.45 -11.71
CA ALA A 83 -2.57 -6.91 -10.36
C ALA A 83 -1.97 -7.84 -9.31
N GLU A 84 -2.22 -9.15 -9.40
CA GLU A 84 -1.72 -10.15 -8.44
C GLU A 84 -0.19 -10.15 -8.35
N GLN A 85 0.50 -10.15 -9.49
CA GLN A 85 1.97 -10.14 -9.52
C GLN A 85 2.56 -8.82 -9.02
N LEU A 86 1.86 -7.70 -9.29
CA LEU A 86 2.22 -6.38 -8.78
C LEU A 86 2.08 -6.32 -7.27
N ILE A 87 0.98 -6.81 -6.72
CA ILE A 87 0.74 -6.89 -5.28
C ILE A 87 1.82 -7.73 -4.61
N GLU A 88 2.10 -8.95 -5.12
CA GLU A 88 3.15 -9.82 -4.56
C GLU A 88 4.51 -9.11 -4.56
N SER A 89 4.82 -8.37 -5.61
CA SER A 89 6.11 -7.68 -5.76
C SER A 89 6.21 -6.44 -4.89
N LEU A 90 5.16 -5.60 -4.84
CA LEU A 90 5.08 -4.44 -3.95
C LEU A 90 5.25 -4.87 -2.50
N GLN A 91 4.44 -5.82 -2.02
CA GLN A 91 4.51 -6.27 -0.63
C GLN A 91 5.89 -6.86 -0.28
N ARG A 92 6.47 -7.67 -1.17
CA ARG A 92 7.75 -8.33 -0.90
C ARG A 92 8.96 -7.41 -1.02
N GLN A 93 8.91 -6.40 -1.89
CA GLN A 93 10.10 -5.61 -2.25
C GLN A 93 10.10 -4.19 -1.70
N THR A 94 8.96 -3.68 -1.23
CA THR A 94 8.82 -2.25 -0.88
C THR A 94 8.23 -1.99 0.50
N GLY A 95 7.86 -3.04 1.23
CA GLY A 95 7.21 -2.94 2.54
C GLY A 95 5.76 -2.48 2.49
N LEU A 96 5.23 -2.07 1.33
CA LEU A 96 3.84 -1.62 1.24
C LEU A 96 2.85 -2.74 1.57
N GLU A 97 1.84 -2.44 2.37
CA GLU A 97 0.70 -3.33 2.57
C GLU A 97 -0.39 -2.94 1.57
N ILE A 98 -0.97 -3.91 0.86
CA ILE A 98 -2.04 -3.62 -0.10
C ILE A 98 -3.39 -3.86 0.58
N VAL A 99 -4.24 -2.84 0.54
CA VAL A 99 -5.57 -2.82 1.17
C VAL A 99 -6.65 -3.27 0.20
N SER A 100 -6.62 -2.76 -1.03
CA SER A 100 -7.61 -3.08 -2.06
C SER A 100 -7.01 -3.01 -3.46
N VAL A 101 -7.73 -3.63 -4.40
CA VAL A 101 -7.52 -3.48 -5.85
C VAL A 101 -8.74 -2.76 -6.40
N GLU A 102 -8.49 -1.68 -7.12
CA GLU A 102 -9.50 -0.81 -7.68
C GLU A 102 -9.81 -1.20 -9.13
N PRO A 103 -11.05 -0.99 -9.60
CA PRO A 103 -11.47 -1.41 -10.94
C PRO A 103 -10.79 -0.62 -12.07
N ASP A 104 -10.17 0.53 -11.78
CA ASP A 104 -9.50 1.41 -12.74
C ASP A 104 -7.99 1.14 -12.89
N ASN A 105 -7.57 -0.10 -12.65
CA ASN A 105 -6.18 -0.54 -12.64
C ASN A 105 -5.34 0.23 -11.61
N ALA A 106 -5.80 0.28 -10.36
CA ALA A 106 -5.00 0.81 -9.25
C ALA A 106 -5.02 -0.14 -8.06
N VAL A 107 -3.99 -0.06 -7.23
CA VAL A 107 -4.00 -0.68 -5.89
C VAL A 107 -3.96 0.41 -4.83
N VAL A 108 -4.68 0.22 -3.73
CA VAL A 108 -4.56 1.08 -2.55
C VAL A 108 -3.51 0.48 -1.63
N ALA A 109 -2.44 1.23 -1.41
CA ALA A 109 -1.34 0.87 -0.54
C ALA A 109 -1.45 1.61 0.79
N PHE A 110 -1.07 0.92 1.85
CA PHE A 110 -0.95 1.40 3.22
C PHE A 110 0.50 1.25 3.68
N ARG A 111 0.97 2.24 4.44
CA ARG A 111 2.23 2.14 5.15
C ARG A 111 2.22 2.96 6.45
N THR A 112 2.81 2.40 7.50
CA THR A 112 2.96 3.04 8.80
C THR A 112 4.09 4.07 8.83
N ASP A 113 5.19 3.85 8.10
CA ASP A 113 6.23 4.86 7.91
C ASP A 113 5.83 5.84 6.81
N VAL A 114 5.70 7.11 7.18
CA VAL A 114 5.32 8.19 6.25
C VAL A 114 6.45 8.51 5.28
N ASP A 115 7.69 8.11 5.56
CA ASP A 115 8.88 8.43 4.75
C ASP A 115 9.12 7.44 3.59
N LEU A 116 8.31 6.38 3.47
CA LEU A 116 8.41 5.38 2.40
C LEU A 116 9.83 4.81 2.21
N GLN A 117 10.55 4.53 3.29
CA GLN A 117 11.99 4.23 3.24
C GLN A 117 12.31 2.99 2.40
N GLU A 118 11.52 1.93 2.55
CA GLU A 118 11.70 0.68 1.80
C GLU A 118 11.34 0.84 0.33
N PHE A 119 10.29 1.61 0.02
CA PHE A 119 9.91 1.94 -1.36
C PHE A 119 11.00 2.77 -2.06
N ASN A 120 11.54 3.78 -1.38
CA ASN A 120 12.67 4.57 -1.89
C ASN A 120 13.93 3.70 -2.11
N SER A 121 14.21 2.78 -1.18
CA SER A 121 15.30 1.80 -1.33
C SER A 121 15.11 0.86 -2.53
N ALA A 122 13.86 0.50 -2.84
CA ALA A 122 13.53 -0.29 -4.02
C ALA A 122 13.77 0.51 -5.31
N ILE A 123 13.41 1.79 -5.34
CA ILE A 123 13.69 2.70 -6.47
C ILE A 123 15.20 2.85 -6.68
N ASP A 124 15.98 3.05 -5.61
CA ASP A 124 17.44 3.13 -5.69
C ASP A 124 18.07 1.83 -6.24
N THR A 125 17.52 0.69 -5.84
CA THR A 125 17.95 -0.62 -6.34
C THR A 125 17.60 -0.78 -7.82
N TYR A 126 16.42 -0.33 -8.23
CA TYR A 126 16.00 -0.30 -9.61
C TYR A 126 16.93 0.54 -10.47
N LYS A 127 17.25 1.76 -10.02
CA LYS A 127 18.13 2.73 -10.69
C LYS A 127 19.52 2.19 -11.00
N LYS A 128 20.09 1.41 -10.07
CA LYS A 128 21.39 0.74 -10.25
C LYS A 128 21.39 -0.30 -11.38
N GLY A 129 20.21 -0.80 -11.76
CA GLY A 129 20.06 -1.75 -12.85
C GLY A 129 20.54 -3.17 -12.51
N PRO A 130 20.56 -4.06 -13.51
CA PRO A 130 20.92 -5.46 -13.32
C PRO A 130 22.40 -5.64 -12.95
N ARG A 131 22.65 -6.59 -12.04
CA ARG A 131 24.01 -7.01 -11.69
C ARG A 131 24.73 -7.58 -12.92
N ILE A 132 26.06 -7.50 -12.90
CA ILE A 132 26.91 -8.12 -13.92
C ILE A 132 27.06 -9.62 -13.62
N LYS A 133 26.92 -10.46 -14.65
CA LYS A 133 27.16 -11.90 -14.55
C LYS A 133 28.67 -12.15 -14.42
N PRO A 134 29.14 -12.79 -13.33
CA PRO A 134 30.58 -12.99 -13.10
C PRO A 134 31.28 -13.77 -14.21
N LYS A 135 30.57 -14.70 -14.86
CA LYS A 135 31.13 -15.58 -15.89
C LYS A 135 31.22 -14.93 -17.28
N THR A 136 30.33 -13.99 -17.59
CA THR A 136 30.20 -13.45 -18.95
C THR A 136 30.53 -11.96 -19.05
N GLY A 137 30.66 -11.23 -17.93
CA GLY A 137 30.87 -9.77 -17.93
C GLY A 137 29.65 -8.96 -18.38
N MET A 138 28.61 -9.61 -18.90
CA MET A 138 27.37 -8.99 -19.36
C MET A 138 26.35 -8.83 -18.22
N PRO A 139 25.49 -7.80 -18.23
CA PRO A 139 24.41 -7.65 -17.26
C PRO A 139 23.36 -8.77 -17.35
N TYR A 140 22.64 -9.02 -16.25
CA TYR A 140 21.38 -9.78 -16.31
C TYR A 140 20.34 -9.04 -17.16
N LEU A 141 19.41 -9.80 -17.77
CA LEU A 141 18.35 -9.24 -18.62
C LEU A 141 17.30 -8.46 -17.84
N SER A 142 17.12 -8.79 -16.56
CA SER A 142 16.08 -8.22 -15.70
C SER A 142 16.55 -8.11 -14.25
N THR A 143 15.82 -7.32 -13.48
CA THR A 143 15.98 -7.21 -12.03
C THR A 143 14.70 -7.62 -11.31
N GLN A 144 14.82 -7.90 -10.01
CA GLN A 144 13.64 -8.10 -9.16
C GLN A 144 12.82 -6.83 -8.97
N MET A 145 13.35 -5.67 -9.35
CA MET A 145 12.67 -4.37 -9.28
C MET A 145 11.99 -3.97 -10.58
N ASP A 146 12.03 -4.80 -11.63
CA ASP A 146 11.43 -4.46 -12.94
C ASP A 146 9.91 -4.31 -12.86
N PHE A 147 9.28 -4.79 -11.78
CA PHE A 147 7.85 -4.56 -11.52
C PHE A 147 7.51 -3.06 -11.36
N LEU A 148 8.47 -2.22 -10.96
CA LEU A 148 8.24 -0.78 -10.81
C LEU A 148 7.84 -0.11 -12.12
N GLU A 149 8.23 -0.68 -13.26
CA GLU A 149 7.89 -0.15 -14.58
C GLU A 149 6.42 -0.32 -14.95
N TYR A 150 5.68 -1.14 -14.20
CA TYR A 150 4.24 -1.25 -14.34
C TYR A 150 3.49 -0.19 -13.53
N ILE A 151 4.17 0.62 -12.70
CA ILE A 151 3.54 1.73 -11.97
C ILE A 151 3.40 2.94 -12.89
N GLU A 152 2.29 3.68 -12.77
CA GLU A 152 2.06 4.98 -13.40
C GLU A 152 2.34 6.12 -12.40
N PRO A 153 3.60 6.59 -12.26
CA PRO A 153 4.01 7.53 -11.22
C PRO A 153 3.28 8.87 -11.26
N GLU A 154 2.90 9.34 -12.44
CA GLU A 154 2.18 10.60 -12.63
C GLU A 154 0.73 10.54 -12.12
N ARG A 155 0.16 9.34 -11.98
CA ARG A 155 -1.20 9.13 -11.46
C ARG A 155 -1.21 8.75 -9.98
N MET A 156 -0.07 8.51 -9.35
CA MET A 156 0.02 8.25 -7.91
C MET A 156 -0.48 9.45 -7.11
N CYS A 157 -1.35 9.20 -6.14
CA CYS A 157 -1.94 10.22 -5.29
C CYS A 157 -2.33 9.66 -3.92
N LEU A 158 -2.41 10.53 -2.90
CA LEU A 158 -2.97 10.13 -1.61
C LEU A 158 -4.41 9.67 -1.79
N TRP A 159 -4.84 8.68 -1.01
CA TRP A 159 -6.20 8.15 -1.09
C TRP A 159 -7.17 9.18 -0.51
N LYS A 160 -7.98 9.78 -1.39
CA LYS A 160 -8.84 10.92 -1.09
C LYS A 160 -10.20 10.45 -0.59
N LYS A 161 -11.02 11.42 -0.16
CA LYS A 161 -12.39 11.15 0.28
C LYS A 161 -13.26 10.63 -0.87
N GLU A 162 -13.05 11.15 -2.08
CA GLU A 162 -13.78 10.75 -3.28
C GLU A 162 -13.50 9.28 -3.63
N ASP A 163 -12.25 8.84 -3.44
CA ASP A 163 -11.83 7.47 -3.70
C ASP A 163 -12.44 6.44 -2.73
N ARG A 164 -13.09 6.90 -1.66
CA ARG A 164 -13.80 6.05 -0.68
C ARG A 164 -15.28 5.90 -1.01
N ILE A 165 -15.77 6.61 -2.03
CA ILE A 165 -17.17 6.55 -2.44
C ILE A 165 -17.32 5.44 -3.48
N GLY A 166 -17.76 4.26 -3.02
CA GLY A 166 -18.08 3.15 -3.92
C GLY A 166 -19.20 3.48 -4.91
N SER A 167 -19.27 2.77 -6.03
CA SER A 167 -20.20 3.04 -7.15
C SER A 167 -21.67 3.19 -6.72
N ARG A 168 -22.16 2.28 -5.87
CA ARG A 168 -23.53 2.33 -5.35
C ARG A 168 -23.79 3.59 -4.51
N LEU A 169 -22.82 3.99 -3.70
CA LEU A 169 -22.95 5.19 -2.89
C LEU A 169 -22.87 6.44 -3.78
N MET A 170 -21.98 6.44 -4.78
CA MET A 170 -21.82 7.51 -5.77
C MET A 170 -23.13 7.80 -6.53
N GLU A 171 -23.91 6.77 -6.87
CA GLU A 171 -25.24 6.93 -7.49
C GLU A 171 -26.24 7.70 -6.60
N LEU A 172 -26.08 7.64 -5.28
CA LEU A 172 -26.92 8.33 -4.31
C LEU A 172 -26.38 9.74 -4.02
N ILE A 173 -25.09 9.86 -3.68
CA ILE A 173 -24.51 11.10 -3.14
C ILE A 173 -23.72 11.92 -4.17
N GLY A 174 -23.50 11.41 -5.37
CA GLY A 174 -22.65 12.02 -6.40
C GLY A 174 -21.15 11.75 -6.19
N PRO A 175 -20.30 12.06 -7.19
CA PRO A 175 -18.89 11.68 -7.22
C PRO A 175 -18.04 12.31 -6.11
N SER A 176 -18.47 13.44 -5.56
CA SER A 176 -17.78 14.15 -4.47
C SER A 176 -18.65 14.32 -3.22
N GLY A 177 -19.75 13.56 -3.13
CA GLY A 177 -20.78 13.79 -2.10
C GLY A 177 -21.58 15.07 -2.32
N ALA A 178 -21.56 15.66 -3.52
CA ALA A 178 -22.25 16.91 -3.84
C ALA A 178 -23.78 16.88 -3.63
N ARG A 179 -24.38 15.70 -3.57
CA ARG A 179 -25.82 15.51 -3.27
C ARG A 179 -26.09 15.27 -1.79
N ILE A 180 -25.07 15.25 -0.93
CA ILE A 180 -25.26 15.30 0.52
C ILE A 180 -25.76 16.70 0.86
N GLY A 181 -27.02 16.79 1.30
CA GLY A 181 -27.63 18.04 1.73
C GLY A 181 -26.97 18.54 3.01
N MET A 182 -26.30 19.70 2.94
CA MET A 182 -25.63 20.29 4.11
C MET A 182 -26.59 20.66 5.25
N ALA A 183 -27.89 20.78 4.96
CA ALA A 183 -28.95 21.06 5.93
C ALA A 183 -29.73 19.78 6.35
N GLU A 184 -29.44 18.65 5.72
CA GLU A 184 -30.06 17.36 6.04
C GLU A 184 -29.37 16.72 7.24
N ARG A 185 -30.13 15.98 8.04
CA ARG A 185 -29.58 15.18 9.14
C ARG A 185 -29.45 13.73 8.68
N TYR A 186 -28.26 13.18 8.80
CA TYR A 186 -27.98 11.79 8.48
C TYR A 186 -27.72 11.01 9.77
N VAL A 187 -28.26 9.79 9.84
CA VAL A 187 -27.88 8.82 10.87
C VAL A 187 -26.80 7.95 10.26
N VAL A 188 -25.62 7.92 10.88
CA VAL A 188 -24.49 7.09 10.45
C VAL A 188 -24.24 6.07 11.55
N GLU A 189 -24.25 4.79 11.17
CA GLU A 189 -23.76 3.71 12.03
C GLU A 189 -22.25 3.61 11.85
N VAL A 190 -21.51 3.67 12.95
CA VAL A 190 -20.04 3.58 12.95
C VAL A 190 -19.65 2.31 13.67
N GLU A 191 -19.03 1.39 12.95
CA GLU A 191 -18.41 0.20 13.54
C GLU A 191 -16.95 0.51 13.89
N LEU A 192 -16.59 0.34 15.16
CA LEU A 192 -15.22 0.52 15.64
C LEU A 192 -14.62 -0.83 16.03
N TRP A 193 -13.43 -1.11 15.52
CA TRP A 193 -12.68 -2.31 15.88
C TRP A 193 -11.97 -2.08 17.23
N HIS A 194 -12.06 -3.05 18.14
CA HIS A 194 -11.48 -2.92 19.48
C HIS A 194 -9.94 -2.85 19.40
N PRO A 195 -9.29 -1.75 19.83
CA PRO A 195 -7.85 -1.53 19.62
C PRO A 195 -6.94 -2.33 20.59
N GLY A 196 -7.44 -3.43 21.16
CA GLY A 196 -6.69 -4.29 22.08
C GLY A 196 -7.16 -4.20 23.54
N GLY A 197 -6.38 -3.60 24.44
CA GLY A 197 -6.70 -3.55 25.89
C GLY A 197 -7.75 -2.50 26.25
N THR A 198 -8.44 -2.69 27.38
CA THR A 198 -9.55 -1.83 27.85
C THR A 198 -9.15 -0.36 27.99
N GLU A 199 -7.96 -0.05 28.51
CA GLU A 199 -7.49 1.33 28.65
C GLU A 199 -7.32 2.04 27.29
N ARG A 200 -6.77 1.33 26.29
CA ARG A 200 -6.62 1.87 24.93
C ARG A 200 -7.97 2.07 24.27
N ALA A 201 -8.90 1.14 24.45
CA ALA A 201 -10.26 1.27 23.93
C ALA A 201 -10.98 2.49 24.51
N SER A 202 -10.89 2.70 25.83
CA SER A 202 -11.48 3.86 26.50
C SER A 202 -10.87 5.19 26.03
N SER A 203 -9.54 5.26 25.87
CA SER A 203 -8.88 6.46 25.33
C SER A 203 -9.35 6.76 23.92
N PHE A 204 -9.34 5.74 23.04
CA PHE A 204 -9.75 5.88 21.65
C PHE A 204 -11.22 6.35 21.53
N LEU A 205 -12.13 5.79 22.34
CA LEU A 205 -13.53 6.23 22.36
C LEU A 205 -13.67 7.69 22.84
N ASN A 206 -12.86 8.13 23.80
CA ASN A 206 -12.87 9.51 24.26
C ASN A 206 -12.36 10.46 23.15
N ASP A 207 -11.33 10.07 22.39
CA ASP A 207 -10.80 10.87 21.29
C ASP A 207 -11.84 11.01 20.15
N VAL A 208 -12.52 9.90 19.80
CA VAL A 208 -13.63 9.93 18.82
C VAL A 208 -14.77 10.80 19.32
N ARG A 209 -15.16 10.69 20.60
CA ARG A 209 -16.20 11.53 21.18
C ARG A 209 -15.81 13.00 21.13
N HIS A 210 -14.59 13.34 21.55
CA HIS A 210 -14.09 14.69 21.52
C HIS A 210 -14.16 15.24 20.09
N LEU A 211 -13.69 14.49 19.08
CA LEU A 211 -13.75 14.91 17.68
C LEU A 211 -15.18 15.28 17.24
N VAL A 212 -16.16 14.41 17.54
CA VAL A 212 -17.56 14.66 17.20
C VAL A 212 -18.14 15.85 17.97
N GLU A 213 -17.71 16.06 19.21
CA GLU A 213 -18.16 17.18 20.04
C GLU A 213 -17.52 18.53 19.66
N THR A 214 -16.29 18.53 19.15
CA THR A 214 -15.58 19.78 18.81
C THR A 214 -16.09 20.40 17.50
N ASP A 215 -16.49 19.57 16.53
CA ASP A 215 -17.07 20.02 15.25
C ASP A 215 -18.60 20.09 15.28
N ARG A 216 -19.19 19.95 16.47
CA ARG A 216 -20.63 19.75 16.64
C ARG A 216 -21.46 20.96 16.24
N ARG A 217 -22.43 20.77 15.37
CA ARG A 217 -23.44 21.77 15.01
C ARG A 217 -24.70 21.65 15.87
N GLU A 218 -25.46 22.74 15.96
CA GLU A 218 -26.70 22.79 16.73
C GLU A 218 -27.71 21.71 16.25
N GLY A 219 -28.06 20.78 17.15
CA GLY A 219 -29.00 19.69 16.87
C GLY A 219 -28.39 18.33 16.55
N GLU A 220 -27.06 18.19 16.49
CA GLU A 220 -26.40 16.88 16.42
C GLU A 220 -26.45 16.17 17.78
N ARG A 221 -26.66 14.85 17.79
CA ARG A 221 -26.69 14.01 19.01
C ARG A 221 -25.81 12.79 18.81
N VAL A 222 -24.92 12.54 19.78
CA VAL A 222 -24.17 11.27 19.88
C VAL A 222 -24.93 10.39 20.87
N LEU A 223 -25.43 9.26 20.38
CA LEU A 223 -26.01 8.22 21.22
C LEU A 223 -24.97 7.09 21.31
N VAL A 224 -24.59 6.74 22.54
CA VAL A 224 -23.66 5.64 22.85
C VAL A 224 -24.45 4.51 23.49
#